data_AF-A0A929F9E0-F1
#
_entry.id   AF-A0A929F9E0-F1
#
_cell.length_a   1.000
_cell.length_b   1.000
_cell.length_c   1.000
_cell.angle_alpha   90.00
_cell.angle_beta   90.00
_cell.angle_gamma   90.00
#
_symmetry.space_group_name_H-M   'P 1'
#
loop_
_entity.id
_entity.type
_entity.pdbx_description
1 polymer ?
#
loop_
_entity_poly.entity_id
_entity_poly.type
_entity_poly.pdbx_seq_one_letter_code
_entity_poly.pdbx_strand_id
1 'polypeptide(L)'
;MTSAVIQFIGSIRLAIPLLLVIGSILIGATFYESEVGSSVVQQEIYKSPWFGALMFLLAFNLSVSTLLRYPWKGARKIGFAMAHWGLVVIIAGSAAVIHLSVEGMLLARTDGGPVSTLRVEGDLLEVASPGQELQQTSLFIKDNGTVVPDHLGNLSLLGYTNHAIKTVQFRDGAAIANPAVRLSLSSNRMGQTLERWLAVAPANYDRMDIGPAELQIKRVDSDQELQTELANSQQKTGAAWGTLTLQQPDGTQTIDVKSSLHQAVVLDRVNLTVKEFWPDFRLDENGQPETATQQLRNPAVQLELSTDNVTERWFIFGNPDFQPIRTQLAGNTPLDLDIHYDISADAQPDAFFKVLVDSREQLHYAAKSSKGFKSGPLALGEPVTPGWADFKITLEEYVPRANVERAVVALPVGNEGGEPALQVATAEGQTRWIPWGEPTTMETPDGSWYLAFSPKLMRLPFALKLNDFIVERNEGSESVAMWTSLVTLMEPITGELSERRVWMNHPTWFKGWKIAQASWNPGDLAQSTLQVKREPWWVTGLTWLGSLMVTMGVATMFYGRAVAKKLKFVNDLLDSPESDKQPEEAATIPIFSFFSSR
;
A
#
# COMPACT_ATOMS: atom_id res chain seq x y z
N MET A 1 -17.09 50.34 -36.47
CA MET A 1 -18.30 49.68 -35.94
C MET A 1 -17.90 48.30 -35.46
N THR A 2 -17.95 48.01 -34.16
CA THR A 2 -17.71 46.65 -33.66
C THR A 2 -18.90 45.77 -34.05
N SER A 3 -18.65 44.59 -34.62
CA SER A 3 -19.72 43.68 -35.02
C SER A 3 -20.56 43.28 -33.79
N ALA A 4 -21.85 43.01 -34.00
CA ALA A 4 -22.76 42.59 -32.93
C ALA A 4 -22.23 41.37 -32.16
N VAL A 5 -21.49 40.50 -32.86
CA VAL A 5 -20.82 39.32 -32.30
C VAL A 5 -19.77 39.70 -31.25
N ILE A 6 -18.87 40.65 -31.57
CA ILE A 6 -17.83 41.08 -30.62
C ILE A 6 -18.46 41.74 -29.39
N GLN A 7 -19.52 42.53 -29.58
CA GLN A 7 -20.23 43.15 -28.46
C GLN A 7 -20.89 42.12 -27.55
N PHE A 8 -21.46 41.06 -28.10
CA PHE A 8 -22.03 39.96 -27.32
C PHE A 8 -20.96 39.21 -26.52
N ILE A 9 -19.83 38.87 -27.17
CA ILE A 9 -18.71 38.14 -26.55
C ILE A 9 -18.14 38.91 -25.36
N GLY A 10 -18.02 40.24 -25.44
CA GLY A 10 -17.53 41.06 -24.31
C GLY A 10 -18.62 41.50 -23.33
N SER A 11 -19.85 41.00 -23.43
CA SER A 11 -20.98 41.49 -22.64
C SER A 11 -21.19 40.70 -21.34
N ILE A 12 -21.89 41.36 -20.40
CA ILE A 12 -22.42 40.74 -19.18
C ILE A 12 -23.46 39.64 -19.49
N ARG A 13 -24.14 39.72 -20.64
CA ARG A 13 -25.15 38.73 -21.05
C ARG A 13 -24.54 37.35 -21.30
N LEU A 14 -23.27 37.29 -21.72
CA LEU A 14 -22.50 36.04 -21.79
C LEU A 14 -21.82 35.71 -20.46
N ALA A 15 -21.26 36.71 -19.78
CA ALA A 15 -20.46 36.50 -18.58
C ALA A 15 -21.26 35.90 -17.41
N ILE A 16 -22.47 36.39 -17.10
CA ILE A 16 -23.26 35.91 -15.95
C ILE A 16 -23.67 34.45 -16.12
N PRO A 17 -24.30 34.02 -17.23
CA PRO A 17 -24.61 32.61 -17.44
C PRO A 17 -23.37 31.72 -17.40
N LEU A 18 -22.26 32.17 -17.99
CA LEU A 18 -21.00 31.43 -17.97
C LEU A 18 -20.46 31.23 -16.55
N LEU A 19 -20.46 32.28 -15.73
CA LEU A 19 -20.05 32.20 -14.32
C LEU A 19 -20.99 31.31 -13.50
N LEU A 20 -22.30 31.36 -13.75
CA LEU A 20 -23.26 30.46 -13.09
C LEU A 20 -23.02 29.01 -13.47
N VAL A 21 -22.79 28.71 -14.75
CA VAL A 21 -22.47 27.37 -15.24
C VAL A 21 -21.18 26.86 -14.59
N ILE A 22 -20.10 27.64 -14.63
CA ILE A 22 -18.82 27.27 -14.00
C ILE A 22 -19.04 27.07 -12.49
N GLY A 23 -19.73 27.98 -11.80
CA GLY A 23 -20.02 27.87 -10.38
C GLY A 23 -20.81 26.60 -10.02
N SER A 24 -21.85 26.26 -10.79
CA SER A 24 -22.61 25.02 -10.61
C SER A 24 -21.77 23.78 -10.84
N ILE A 25 -20.88 23.79 -11.84
CA ILE A 25 -19.93 22.69 -12.09
C ILE A 25 -18.98 22.53 -10.91
N LEU A 26 -18.39 23.61 -10.39
CA LEU A 26 -17.48 23.55 -9.24
C LEU A 26 -18.18 23.00 -7.99
N ILE A 27 -19.40 23.43 -7.72
CA ILE A 27 -20.21 22.91 -6.60
C ILE A 27 -20.50 21.42 -6.79
N GLY A 28 -20.95 21.02 -7.98
CA GLY A 28 -21.20 19.61 -8.29
C GLY A 28 -19.94 18.75 -8.20
N ALA A 29 -18.80 19.27 -8.65
CA ALA A 29 -17.50 18.61 -8.59
C ALA A 29 -17.07 18.36 -7.14
N THR A 30 -17.36 19.27 -6.21
CA THR A 30 -17.07 19.06 -4.78
C THR A 30 -17.89 17.92 -4.18
N PHE A 31 -19.18 17.81 -4.52
CA PHE A 31 -19.99 16.67 -4.07
C PHE A 31 -19.52 15.36 -4.69
N TYR A 32 -19.26 15.37 -6.00
CA TYR A 32 -18.74 14.20 -6.71
C TYR A 32 -17.38 13.76 -6.14
N GLU A 33 -16.49 14.69 -5.79
CA GLU A 33 -15.19 14.39 -5.18
C GLU A 33 -15.32 13.64 -3.86
N SER A 34 -16.35 13.91 -3.07
CA SER A 34 -16.59 13.20 -1.81
C SER A 34 -17.01 11.74 -2.01
N GLU A 35 -17.52 11.38 -3.19
CA GLU A 35 -17.96 10.03 -3.53
C GLU A 35 -16.86 9.22 -4.22
N VAL A 36 -16.20 9.83 -5.22
CA VAL A 36 -15.27 9.10 -6.12
C VAL A 36 -13.79 9.41 -5.91
N GLY A 37 -13.48 10.36 -5.03
CA GLY A 37 -12.12 10.80 -4.74
C GLY A 37 -11.54 11.83 -5.71
N SER A 38 -10.50 12.54 -5.25
CA SER A 38 -9.93 13.70 -5.94
C SER A 38 -9.30 13.38 -7.30
N SER A 39 -8.67 12.20 -7.46
CA SER A 39 -8.00 11.83 -8.72
C SER A 39 -8.98 11.70 -9.89
N VAL A 40 -10.16 11.11 -9.65
CA VAL A 40 -11.20 10.94 -10.67
C VAL A 40 -11.74 12.30 -11.10
N VAL A 41 -12.10 13.16 -10.14
CA VAL A 41 -12.64 14.51 -10.43
C VAL A 41 -11.62 15.39 -11.15
N GLN A 42 -10.34 15.30 -10.78
CA GLN A 42 -9.27 16.01 -11.49
C GLN A 42 -9.25 15.67 -12.97
N GLN A 43 -9.38 14.40 -13.35
CA GLN A 43 -9.30 13.99 -14.75
C GLN A 43 -10.61 14.21 -15.52
N GLU A 44 -11.76 13.88 -14.92
CA GLU A 44 -13.05 13.97 -15.61
C GLU A 44 -13.58 15.40 -15.73
N ILE A 45 -13.24 16.26 -14.78
CA ILE A 45 -13.73 17.65 -14.71
C ILE A 45 -12.58 18.62 -14.97
N TYR A 46 -11.64 18.78 -14.03
CA TYR A 46 -10.74 19.93 -14.03
C TYR A 46 -9.71 19.93 -15.16
N LYS A 47 -9.17 18.76 -15.52
CA LYS A 47 -8.20 18.56 -16.61
C LYS A 47 -8.86 18.20 -17.93
N SER A 48 -10.19 18.19 -17.99
CA SER A 48 -10.93 17.80 -19.19
C SER A 48 -10.89 18.90 -20.28
N PRO A 49 -10.92 18.53 -21.58
CA PRO A 49 -10.98 19.51 -22.66
C PRO A 49 -12.23 20.40 -22.62
N TRP A 50 -13.37 19.86 -22.16
CA TRP A 50 -14.63 20.61 -22.11
C TRP A 50 -14.60 21.69 -21.03
N PHE A 51 -14.04 21.40 -19.85
CA PHE A 51 -13.89 22.41 -18.80
C PHE A 51 -12.83 23.43 -19.20
N GLY A 52 -11.73 22.99 -19.84
CA GLY A 52 -10.74 23.86 -20.45
C GLY A 52 -11.36 24.84 -21.47
N ALA A 53 -12.31 24.38 -22.29
CA ALA A 53 -13.04 25.24 -23.23
C ALA A 53 -13.91 26.29 -22.52
N LEU A 54 -14.55 25.95 -21.39
CA LEU A 54 -15.30 26.92 -20.57
C LEU A 54 -14.37 27.98 -19.97
N MET A 55 -13.22 27.57 -19.43
CA MET A 55 -12.22 28.49 -18.87
C MET A 55 -11.61 29.39 -19.95
N PHE A 56 -11.38 28.85 -21.14
CA PHE A 56 -10.95 29.64 -22.30
C PHE A 56 -12.02 30.65 -22.73
N LEU A 57 -13.29 30.24 -22.80
CA LEU A 57 -14.40 31.13 -23.13
C LEU A 57 -14.54 32.27 -22.11
N LEU A 58 -14.33 31.98 -20.82
CA LEU A 58 -14.31 32.98 -19.76
C LEU A 58 -13.15 33.96 -19.96
N ALA A 59 -11.93 33.46 -20.16
CA ALA A 59 -10.77 34.33 -20.43
C ALA A 59 -10.99 35.21 -21.66
N PHE A 60 -11.55 34.65 -22.73
CA PHE A 60 -11.85 35.39 -23.96
C PHE A 60 -12.94 36.46 -23.74
N ASN A 61 -14.00 36.15 -23.00
CA ASN A 61 -15.03 37.12 -22.59
C ASN A 61 -14.40 38.29 -21.80
N LEU A 62 -13.55 37.99 -20.82
CA LEU A 62 -12.86 38.99 -20.00
C LEU A 62 -11.95 39.88 -20.87
N SER A 63 -11.13 39.30 -21.75
CA SER A 63 -10.26 40.04 -22.66
C SER A 63 -11.05 40.97 -23.58
N VAL A 64 -12.08 40.48 -24.27
CA VAL A 64 -12.90 41.31 -25.19
C VAL A 64 -13.65 42.41 -24.42
N SER A 65 -14.17 42.11 -23.22
CA SER A 65 -14.82 43.10 -22.35
C SER A 65 -13.91 44.27 -21.99
N THR A 66 -12.62 44.01 -21.73
CA THR A 66 -11.64 45.09 -21.48
C THR A 66 -11.33 45.91 -22.73
N LEU A 67 -11.14 45.26 -23.88
CA LEU A 67 -10.79 45.91 -25.14
C LEU A 67 -11.92 46.81 -25.66
N LEU A 68 -13.18 46.38 -25.51
CA LEU A 68 -14.35 47.18 -25.89
C LEU A 68 -14.50 48.49 -25.08
N ARG A 69 -13.80 48.61 -23.95
CA ARG A 69 -13.82 49.80 -23.09
C ARG A 69 -12.61 50.71 -23.30
N TYR A 70 -11.77 50.40 -24.29
CA TYR A 70 -10.67 51.25 -24.72
C TYR A 70 -11.20 52.53 -25.39
N PRO A 71 -10.58 53.72 -25.19
CA PRO A 71 -9.39 53.99 -24.37
C PRO A 71 -9.69 54.02 -22.86
N TRP A 72 -8.81 53.40 -22.07
CA TRP A 72 -8.93 53.33 -20.61
C TRP A 72 -8.52 54.65 -19.94
N LYS A 73 -9.40 55.66 -20.04
CA LYS A 73 -9.17 56.96 -19.40
C LYS A 73 -9.73 57.00 -17.98
N GLY A 74 -8.86 57.32 -17.02
CA GLY A 74 -9.20 57.52 -15.61
C GLY A 74 -9.11 56.24 -14.76
N ALA A 75 -8.83 56.44 -13.47
CA ALA A 75 -8.50 55.36 -12.51
C ALA A 75 -9.50 54.18 -12.50
N ARG A 76 -10.81 54.45 -12.59
CA ARG A 76 -11.82 53.37 -12.63
C ARG A 76 -11.71 52.46 -13.85
N LYS A 77 -11.47 53.02 -15.04
CA LYS A 77 -11.37 52.22 -16.28
C LYS A 77 -10.04 51.47 -16.35
N ILE A 78 -8.96 52.11 -15.89
CA ILE A 78 -7.63 51.48 -15.77
C ILE A 78 -7.68 50.33 -14.78
N GLY A 79 -8.23 50.57 -13.58
CA GLY A 79 -8.36 49.54 -12.56
C GLY A 79 -9.26 48.38 -13.00
N PHE A 80 -10.36 48.67 -13.71
CA PHE A 80 -11.20 47.64 -14.31
C PHE A 80 -10.41 46.77 -15.31
N ALA A 81 -9.70 47.40 -16.25
CA ALA A 81 -8.92 46.69 -17.26
C ALA A 81 -7.81 45.86 -16.63
N MET A 82 -7.08 46.41 -15.66
CA MET A 82 -6.00 45.72 -14.96
C MET A 82 -6.50 44.52 -14.17
N ALA A 83 -7.65 44.65 -13.49
CA ALA A 83 -8.23 43.53 -12.75
C ALA A 83 -8.64 42.37 -13.68
N HIS A 84 -9.27 42.67 -14.81
CA HIS A 84 -9.73 41.65 -15.75
C HIS A 84 -8.57 40.99 -16.51
N TRP A 85 -7.55 41.76 -16.90
CA TRP A 85 -6.32 41.18 -17.45
C TRP A 85 -5.57 40.35 -16.41
N GLY A 86 -5.58 40.74 -15.14
CA GLY A 86 -5.05 39.93 -14.05
C GLY A 86 -5.73 38.57 -13.94
N LEU A 87 -7.07 38.52 -14.05
CA LEU A 87 -7.82 37.27 -14.08
C LEU A 87 -7.46 36.40 -15.30
N VAL A 88 -7.30 36.99 -16.48
CA VAL A 88 -6.87 36.26 -17.69
C VAL A 88 -5.48 35.66 -17.51
N VAL A 89 -4.56 36.42 -16.91
CA VAL A 89 -3.20 35.93 -16.58
C VAL A 89 -3.25 34.78 -15.57
N ILE A 90 -4.12 34.84 -14.56
CA ILE A 90 -4.32 33.72 -13.61
C ILE A 90 -4.85 32.47 -14.32
N ILE A 91 -5.86 32.61 -15.19
CA ILE A 91 -6.43 31.49 -15.96
C ILE A 91 -5.34 30.85 -16.84
N ALA A 92 -4.55 31.67 -17.55
CA ALA A 92 -3.45 31.18 -18.38
C ALA A 92 -2.35 30.50 -17.54
N GLY A 93 -2.00 31.07 -16.39
CA GLY A 93 -1.05 30.48 -15.45
C GLY A 93 -1.53 29.14 -14.90
N SER A 94 -2.82 29.03 -14.53
CA SER A 94 -3.42 27.78 -14.05
C SER A 94 -3.44 26.69 -15.13
N ALA A 95 -3.77 27.03 -16.37
CA ALA A 95 -3.66 26.08 -17.49
C ALA A 95 -2.21 25.62 -17.71
N ALA A 96 -1.23 26.53 -17.59
CA ALA A 96 0.17 26.18 -17.69
C ALA A 96 0.64 25.25 -16.55
N VAL A 97 0.13 25.42 -15.32
CA VAL A 97 0.40 24.47 -14.20
C VAL A 97 -0.09 23.07 -14.56
N ILE A 98 -1.30 22.93 -15.09
CA ILE A 98 -1.87 21.61 -15.43
C ILE A 98 -1.02 20.85 -16.46
N HIS A 99 -0.45 21.57 -17.44
CA HIS A 99 0.27 20.94 -18.55
C HIS A 99 1.79 20.84 -18.37
N LEU A 100 2.39 21.70 -17.54
CA LEU A 100 3.84 21.83 -17.42
C LEU A 100 4.39 21.45 -16.04
N SER A 101 3.53 21.38 -15.02
CA SER A 101 3.96 20.99 -13.69
C SER A 101 4.02 19.47 -13.56
N VAL A 102 5.00 19.01 -12.80
CA VAL A 102 5.11 17.62 -12.35
C VAL A 102 4.91 17.59 -10.86
N GLU A 103 4.08 16.66 -10.39
CA GLU A 103 3.84 16.44 -8.97
C GLU A 103 3.77 14.94 -8.70
N GLY A 104 4.32 14.53 -7.56
CA GLY A 104 4.23 13.16 -7.10
C GLY A 104 4.70 12.98 -5.67
N MET A 105 4.61 11.75 -5.22
CA MET A 105 4.94 11.32 -3.87
C MET A 105 6.19 10.44 -3.92
N LEU A 106 7.16 10.75 -3.08
CA LEU A 106 8.37 9.97 -2.89
C LEU A 106 8.34 9.37 -1.49
N LEU A 107 8.33 8.05 -1.44
CA LEU A 107 8.48 7.30 -0.20
C LEU A 107 9.97 7.07 0.05
N ALA A 108 10.47 7.51 1.21
CA ALA A 108 11.85 7.27 1.62
C ALA A 108 11.88 6.60 2.99
N ARG A 109 12.92 5.80 3.21
CA ARG A 109 13.16 5.11 4.48
C ARG A 109 14.59 5.33 4.98
N THR A 110 14.78 5.35 6.29
CA THR A 110 16.10 5.51 6.94
C THR A 110 16.96 4.26 6.82
N ASP A 111 16.34 3.08 6.83
CA ASP A 111 16.94 1.77 6.56
C ASP A 111 17.11 1.49 5.05
N GLY A 112 16.62 2.39 4.19
CA GLY A 112 16.65 2.30 2.74
C GLY A 112 17.86 2.99 2.09
N GLY A 113 18.12 2.60 0.85
CA GLY A 113 19.05 3.31 -0.03
C GLY A 113 18.48 4.62 -0.59
N PRO A 114 19.30 5.43 -1.28
CA PRO A 114 18.83 6.62 -1.99
C PRO A 114 17.74 6.27 -3.02
N VAL A 115 16.63 7.01 -2.99
CA VAL A 115 15.48 6.85 -3.90
C VAL A 115 15.58 7.89 -5.01
N SER A 116 15.44 7.45 -6.27
CA SER A 116 15.45 8.33 -7.45
C SER A 116 14.18 8.19 -8.30
N THR A 117 13.12 7.61 -7.73
CA THR A 117 11.83 7.42 -8.37
C THR A 117 10.75 8.18 -7.62
N LEU A 118 9.81 8.72 -8.39
CA LEU A 118 8.69 9.50 -7.93
C LEU A 118 7.39 8.81 -8.37
N ARG A 119 6.49 8.51 -7.43
CA ARG A 119 5.14 8.03 -7.78
C ARG A 119 4.31 9.23 -8.23
N VAL A 120 3.94 9.27 -9.50
CA VAL A 120 3.07 10.32 -10.05
C VAL A 120 1.63 9.83 -10.10
N GLU A 121 0.70 10.74 -10.38
CA GLU A 121 -0.72 10.41 -10.49
C GLU A 121 -0.99 9.41 -11.63
N GLY A 122 -1.79 8.37 -11.33
CA GLY A 122 -2.20 7.32 -12.26
C GLY A 122 -1.48 5.98 -12.06
N ASP A 123 -2.02 4.95 -12.69
CA ASP A 123 -1.41 3.63 -12.76
C ASP A 123 -0.86 3.36 -14.17
N LEU A 124 -0.04 2.33 -14.29
CA LEU A 124 0.64 1.93 -15.51
C LEU A 124 0.38 0.43 -15.75
N LEU A 125 0.04 0.09 -16.99
CA LEU A 125 0.10 -1.29 -17.47
C LEU A 125 1.30 -1.43 -18.40
N GLU A 126 2.15 -2.40 -18.09
CA GLU A 126 3.27 -2.81 -18.93
C GLU A 126 3.02 -4.22 -19.48
N VAL A 127 3.32 -4.41 -20.76
CA VAL A 127 3.13 -5.66 -21.49
C VAL A 127 4.41 -5.98 -22.24
N ALA A 128 5.07 -7.06 -21.84
CA ALA A 128 6.21 -7.62 -22.54
C ALA A 128 5.80 -8.94 -23.19
N SER A 129 5.81 -8.97 -24.52
CA SER A 129 5.52 -10.16 -25.33
C SER A 129 6.78 -10.61 -26.09
N PRO A 130 6.94 -11.91 -26.38
CA PRO A 130 8.11 -12.41 -27.07
C PRO A 130 8.31 -11.76 -28.44
N GLY A 131 9.51 -11.23 -28.70
CA GLY A 131 9.87 -10.63 -30.00
C GLY A 131 9.25 -9.27 -30.28
N GLN A 132 8.57 -8.63 -29.32
CA GLN A 132 8.06 -7.27 -29.43
C GLN A 132 8.73 -6.33 -28.42
N GLU A 133 8.74 -5.03 -28.71
CA GLU A 133 9.15 -4.03 -27.74
C GLU A 133 8.16 -3.94 -26.58
N LEU A 134 8.66 -3.56 -25.40
CA LEU A 134 7.84 -3.32 -24.22
C LEU A 134 6.76 -2.27 -24.53
N GLN A 135 5.50 -2.68 -24.44
CA GLN A 135 4.37 -1.78 -24.56
C GLN A 135 3.95 -1.30 -23.18
N GLN A 136 3.60 -0.03 -23.06
CA GLN A 136 3.14 0.53 -21.80
C GLN A 136 2.06 1.58 -22.04
N THR A 137 1.08 1.66 -21.14
CA THR A 137 0.07 2.72 -21.17
C THR A 137 -0.27 3.18 -19.76
N SER A 138 -0.53 4.48 -19.61
CA SER A 138 -1.13 5.01 -18.39
C SER A 138 -2.60 4.63 -18.34
N LEU A 139 -3.04 4.16 -17.19
CA LEU A 139 -4.42 3.77 -16.95
C LEU A 139 -5.13 4.87 -16.17
N PHE A 140 -6.34 5.16 -16.62
CA PHE A 140 -7.34 5.88 -15.86
C PHE A 140 -8.49 4.94 -15.53
N ILE A 141 -8.76 4.79 -14.24
CA ILE A 141 -9.82 3.94 -13.73
C ILE A 141 -10.96 4.85 -13.28
N LYS A 142 -12.13 4.66 -13.88
CA LYS A 142 -13.36 5.35 -13.48
C LYS A 142 -13.96 4.69 -12.25
N ASP A 143 -14.81 5.42 -11.55
CA ASP A 143 -15.51 4.93 -10.35
C ASP A 143 -16.30 3.64 -10.59
N ASN A 144 -16.90 3.49 -11.77
CA ASN A 144 -17.62 2.29 -12.17
C ASN A 144 -16.72 1.09 -12.55
N GLY A 145 -15.41 1.18 -12.34
CA GLY A 145 -14.43 0.14 -12.68
C GLY A 145 -14.05 0.08 -14.17
N THR A 146 -14.54 1.00 -15.00
CA THR A 146 -14.15 1.07 -16.42
C THR A 146 -12.72 1.60 -16.54
N VAL A 147 -11.93 0.98 -17.40
CA VAL A 147 -10.52 1.32 -17.61
C VAL A 147 -10.35 2.04 -18.94
N VAL A 148 -9.54 3.11 -18.94
CA VAL A 148 -9.20 3.90 -20.13
C VAL A 148 -7.67 3.98 -20.25
N PRO A 149 -7.08 3.63 -21.41
CA PRO A 149 -7.72 3.08 -22.60
C PRO A 149 -8.34 1.69 -22.36
N ASP A 150 -9.19 1.24 -23.26
CA ASP A 150 -9.82 -0.09 -23.24
C ASP A 150 -8.99 -1.16 -23.98
N HIS A 151 -7.85 -0.78 -24.54
CA HIS A 151 -6.93 -1.69 -25.24
C HIS A 151 -5.46 -1.25 -25.10
N LEU A 152 -4.56 -2.22 -25.17
CA LEU A 152 -3.12 -2.04 -25.33
C LEU A 152 -2.57 -3.16 -26.24
N GLY A 153 -2.16 -2.80 -27.45
CA GLY A 153 -1.79 -3.79 -28.46
C GLY A 153 -2.93 -4.75 -28.76
N ASN A 154 -2.69 -6.05 -28.58
CA ASN A 154 -3.68 -7.12 -28.78
C ASN A 154 -4.42 -7.49 -27.48
N LEU A 155 -4.24 -6.71 -26.41
CA LEU A 155 -4.86 -6.93 -25.10
C LEU A 155 -6.06 -5.98 -24.94
N SER A 156 -7.22 -6.53 -24.59
CA SER A 156 -8.40 -5.74 -24.19
C SER A 156 -8.43 -5.58 -22.68
N LEU A 157 -8.71 -4.36 -22.20
CA LEU A 157 -8.78 -4.01 -20.78
C LEU A 157 -10.25 -3.99 -20.37
N LEU A 158 -10.70 -5.06 -19.72
CA LEU A 158 -12.13 -5.32 -19.51
C LEU A 158 -12.70 -4.58 -18.29
N GLY A 159 -11.89 -4.39 -17.25
CA GLY A 159 -12.37 -3.75 -16.03
C GLY A 159 -11.37 -3.78 -14.88
N TYR A 160 -11.77 -3.19 -13.77
CA TYR A 160 -10.97 -3.02 -12.57
C TYR A 160 -11.78 -3.38 -11.33
N THR A 161 -11.11 -3.91 -10.31
CA THR A 161 -11.68 -4.07 -8.97
C THR A 161 -10.69 -3.66 -7.90
N ASN A 162 -11.18 -3.07 -6.81
CA ASN A 162 -10.41 -2.85 -5.57
C ASN A 162 -10.46 -4.06 -4.62
N HIS A 163 -11.25 -5.08 -4.97
CA HIS A 163 -11.62 -6.17 -4.06
C HIS A 163 -11.24 -7.53 -4.64
N ALA A 164 -10.01 -7.68 -5.12
CA ALA A 164 -9.55 -8.99 -5.57
C ALA A 164 -8.90 -9.77 -4.42
N ILE A 165 -9.15 -11.07 -4.37
CA ILE A 165 -8.42 -11.98 -3.48
C ILE A 165 -7.60 -12.97 -4.29
N LYS A 166 -6.42 -13.28 -3.75
CA LYS A 166 -5.60 -14.38 -4.25
C LYS A 166 -6.21 -15.67 -3.72
N THR A 167 -6.71 -16.47 -4.64
CA THR A 167 -7.21 -17.82 -4.38
C THR A 167 -6.21 -18.83 -4.93
N VAL A 168 -6.17 -20.00 -4.32
CA VAL A 168 -5.36 -21.11 -4.80
C VAL A 168 -6.31 -22.15 -5.35
N GLN A 169 -6.05 -22.54 -6.59
CA GLN A 169 -6.73 -23.62 -7.28
C GLN A 169 -5.70 -24.66 -7.69
N PHE A 170 -6.16 -25.88 -7.89
CA PHE A 170 -5.33 -26.98 -8.32
C PHE A 170 -5.88 -27.50 -9.65
N ARG A 171 -5.05 -27.53 -10.69
CA ARG A 171 -5.43 -28.01 -12.03
C ARG A 171 -4.57 -29.19 -12.46
N ASP A 172 -5.14 -30.06 -13.29
CA ASP A 172 -4.39 -31.17 -13.87
C ASP A 172 -3.25 -30.66 -14.77
N GLY A 173 -2.14 -31.39 -14.80
CA GLY A 173 -0.98 -31.08 -15.64
C GLY A 173 0.38 -31.14 -14.94
N ALA A 174 0.45 -31.60 -13.68
CA ALA A 174 1.74 -31.83 -13.03
C ALA A 174 2.49 -32.99 -13.68
N ALA A 175 3.81 -32.84 -13.83
CA ALA A 175 4.67 -33.92 -14.33
C ALA A 175 4.79 -35.08 -13.32
N ILE A 176 4.56 -34.80 -12.04
CA ILE A 176 4.65 -35.74 -10.92
C ILE A 176 3.26 -35.87 -10.28
N ALA A 177 2.92 -37.05 -9.78
CA ALA A 177 1.70 -37.28 -9.03
C ALA A 177 1.65 -36.39 -7.77
N ASN A 178 0.68 -35.48 -7.77
CA ASN A 178 0.39 -34.55 -6.67
C ASN A 178 -1.13 -34.53 -6.48
N PRO A 179 -1.69 -35.47 -5.71
CA PRO A 179 -3.12 -35.55 -5.52
C PRO A 179 -3.66 -34.29 -4.84
N ALA A 180 -4.72 -33.70 -5.40
CA ALA A 180 -5.47 -32.59 -4.81
C ALA A 180 -6.98 -32.88 -4.86
N VAL A 181 -7.70 -32.39 -3.86
CA VAL A 181 -9.16 -32.53 -3.75
C VAL A 181 -9.81 -31.19 -3.41
N ARG A 182 -11.00 -30.95 -3.98
CA ARG A 182 -11.89 -29.89 -3.54
C ARG A 182 -13.01 -30.48 -2.71
N LEU A 183 -13.13 -30.04 -1.47
CA LEU A 183 -14.16 -30.46 -0.53
C LEU A 183 -15.16 -29.34 -0.31
N SER A 184 -16.44 -29.70 -0.29
CA SER A 184 -17.55 -28.82 0.10
C SER A 184 -18.02 -29.18 1.51
N LEU A 185 -18.08 -28.19 2.39
CA LEU A 185 -18.52 -28.32 3.77
C LEU A 185 -19.81 -27.55 3.95
N SER A 186 -20.89 -28.26 4.30
CA SER A 186 -22.20 -27.67 4.56
C SER A 186 -22.70 -28.01 5.95
N SER A 187 -23.38 -27.06 6.59
CA SER A 187 -24.07 -27.23 7.88
C SER A 187 -25.31 -26.34 7.86
N ASN A 188 -26.44 -26.86 8.35
CA ASN A 188 -27.69 -26.09 8.44
C ASN A 188 -27.55 -24.94 9.44
N ARG A 189 -26.69 -25.08 10.45
CA ARG A 189 -26.40 -24.01 11.42
C ARG A 189 -25.49 -22.92 10.85
N MET A 190 -24.62 -23.28 9.89
CA MET A 190 -23.68 -22.34 9.29
C MET A 190 -24.36 -21.40 8.28
N GLY A 191 -25.48 -21.82 7.67
CA GLY A 191 -26.24 -21.00 6.73
C GLY A 191 -25.54 -20.71 5.40
N GLN A 192 -24.33 -21.24 5.19
CA GLN A 192 -23.52 -21.12 3.99
C GLN A 192 -22.79 -22.45 3.73
N THR A 193 -22.29 -22.62 2.51
CA THR A 193 -21.44 -23.77 2.11
C THR A 193 -20.01 -23.25 1.90
N LEU A 194 -19.02 -23.93 2.47
CA LEU A 194 -17.61 -23.59 2.35
C LEU A 194 -16.92 -24.58 1.43
N GLU A 195 -16.28 -24.10 0.37
CA GLU A 195 -15.43 -24.93 -0.49
C GLU A 195 -13.96 -24.74 -0.13
N ARG A 196 -13.19 -25.84 -0.05
CA ARG A 196 -11.76 -25.84 0.30
C ARG A 196 -10.98 -26.80 -0.57
N TRP A 197 -9.78 -26.37 -0.98
CA TRP A 197 -8.80 -27.22 -1.62
C TRP A 197 -7.83 -27.79 -0.60
N LEU A 198 -7.47 -29.06 -0.78
CA LEU A 198 -6.34 -29.72 -0.12
C LEU A 198 -5.48 -30.37 -1.19
N ALA A 199 -4.16 -30.35 -1.03
CA ALA A 199 -3.22 -31.05 -1.90
C ALA A 199 -2.06 -31.62 -1.11
N VAL A 200 -1.53 -32.76 -1.56
CA VAL A 200 -0.38 -33.42 -0.90
C VAL A 200 0.86 -32.52 -0.92
N ALA A 201 1.04 -31.74 -1.98
CA ALA A 201 2.07 -30.73 -2.08
C ALA A 201 1.55 -29.42 -2.70
N PRO A 202 2.07 -28.26 -2.29
CA PRO A 202 3.06 -28.07 -1.22
C PRO A 202 2.47 -28.27 0.18
N ALA A 203 3.32 -28.55 1.17
CA ALA A 203 2.93 -29.03 2.50
C ALA A 203 1.96 -28.10 3.26
N ASN A 204 1.90 -26.82 2.92
CA ASN A 204 0.96 -25.88 3.52
C ASN A 204 -0.49 -26.05 3.03
N TYR A 205 -0.76 -26.95 2.08
CA TYR A 205 -2.10 -27.29 1.60
C TYR A 205 -2.51 -28.73 1.94
N ASP A 206 -1.64 -29.49 2.64
CA ASP A 206 -1.95 -30.88 3.02
C ASP A 206 -2.99 -30.95 4.14
N ARG A 207 -3.13 -29.87 4.93
CA ARG A 207 -4.04 -29.78 6.07
C ARG A 207 -4.61 -28.39 6.25
N MET A 208 -5.76 -28.30 6.92
CA MET A 208 -6.43 -27.05 7.27
C MET A 208 -7.29 -27.22 8.52
N ASP A 209 -7.20 -26.27 9.44
CA ASP A 209 -8.07 -26.19 10.60
C ASP A 209 -9.45 -25.61 10.23
N ILE A 210 -10.51 -26.29 10.68
CA ILE A 210 -11.91 -25.86 10.63
C ILE A 210 -12.44 -25.81 12.06
N GLY A 211 -12.11 -24.73 12.77
CA GLY A 211 -12.43 -24.58 14.19
C GLY A 211 -11.67 -25.59 15.05
N PRO A 212 -12.34 -26.46 15.84
CA PRO A 212 -11.68 -27.48 16.66
C PRO A 212 -11.34 -28.77 15.90
N ALA A 213 -11.65 -28.85 14.60
CA ALA A 213 -11.45 -30.03 13.78
C ALA A 213 -10.49 -29.75 12.62
N GLU A 214 -9.76 -30.77 12.17
CA GLU A 214 -8.79 -30.66 11.08
C GLU A 214 -9.28 -31.39 9.82
N LEU A 215 -9.07 -30.79 8.66
CA LEU A 215 -9.12 -31.47 7.36
C LEU A 215 -7.70 -31.79 6.91
N GLN A 216 -7.46 -32.98 6.38
CA GLN A 216 -6.15 -33.38 5.86
C GLN A 216 -6.28 -34.21 4.59
N ILE A 217 -5.36 -34.07 3.64
CA ILE A 217 -5.12 -35.03 2.57
C ILE A 217 -3.76 -35.71 2.81
N LYS A 218 -3.73 -37.03 2.65
CA LYS A 218 -2.50 -37.82 2.77
C LYS A 218 -2.42 -38.85 1.66
N ARG A 219 -1.28 -38.92 0.99
CA ARG A 219 -0.94 -40.03 0.10
C ARG A 219 -0.40 -41.19 0.94
N VAL A 220 -0.85 -42.39 0.65
CA VAL A 220 -0.51 -43.62 1.37
C VAL A 220 0.14 -44.59 0.40
N ASP A 221 1.38 -45.01 0.71
CA ASP A 221 2.20 -45.75 -0.24
C ASP A 221 2.06 -47.27 -0.14
N SER A 222 1.38 -47.79 0.90
CA SER A 222 1.16 -49.22 1.10
C SER A 222 -0.24 -49.58 1.60
N ASP A 223 -0.74 -50.75 1.21
CA ASP A 223 -2.03 -51.28 1.68
C ASP A 223 -2.05 -51.45 3.21
N GLN A 224 -0.90 -51.75 3.82
CA GLN A 224 -0.77 -51.88 5.28
C GLN A 224 -0.95 -50.53 5.99
N GLU A 225 -0.35 -49.47 5.45
CA GLU A 225 -0.53 -48.11 5.99
C GLU A 225 -1.98 -47.65 5.80
N LEU A 226 -2.59 -47.97 4.66
CA LEU A 226 -4.00 -47.65 4.40
C LEU A 226 -4.92 -48.31 5.42
N GLN A 227 -4.74 -49.61 5.69
CA GLN A 227 -5.52 -50.31 6.71
C GLN A 227 -5.28 -49.75 8.12
N THR A 228 -4.07 -49.27 8.41
CA THR A 228 -3.74 -48.64 9.71
C THR A 228 -4.52 -47.34 9.90
N GLU A 229 -4.53 -46.47 8.90
CA GLU A 229 -5.29 -45.21 8.92
C GLU A 229 -6.80 -45.45 8.92
N LEU A 230 -7.29 -46.42 8.14
CA LEU A 230 -8.72 -46.77 8.06
C LEU A 230 -9.25 -47.49 9.29
N ALA A 231 -8.41 -48.17 10.07
CA ALA A 231 -8.85 -48.85 11.29
C ALA A 231 -8.72 -47.98 12.55
N ASN A 232 -8.21 -46.74 12.42
CA ASN A 232 -7.76 -45.92 13.55
C ASN A 232 -6.81 -46.70 14.48
N SER A 233 -6.10 -47.69 13.93
CA SER A 233 -5.26 -48.62 14.67
C SER A 233 -3.90 -47.99 14.92
N GLN A 234 -3.88 -46.83 15.56
CA GLN A 234 -2.63 -46.33 16.09
C GLN A 234 -2.34 -47.05 17.41
N GLN A 235 -1.20 -47.76 17.42
CA GLN A 235 -0.43 -47.95 18.64
C GLN A 235 -0.37 -46.59 19.34
N LYS A 236 -0.65 -46.58 20.65
CA LYS A 236 -0.14 -45.53 21.52
C LYS A 236 1.39 -45.58 21.48
N THR A 237 2.02 -45.11 20.40
CA THR A 237 3.36 -44.56 20.48
C THR A 237 3.19 -43.30 21.29
N GLY A 238 3.35 -43.41 22.61
CA GLY A 238 3.28 -42.25 23.48
C GLY A 238 4.17 -41.18 22.89
N ALA A 239 3.61 -39.99 22.65
CA ALA A 239 4.24 -38.89 21.91
C ALA A 239 5.74 -38.91 22.14
N ALA A 240 6.51 -39.27 21.10
CA ALA A 240 7.94 -39.17 21.17
C ALA A 240 8.22 -37.67 21.34
N TRP A 241 8.81 -37.27 22.46
CA TRP A 241 9.17 -35.87 22.71
C TRP A 241 10.33 -35.42 21.80
N GLY A 242 10.53 -36.09 20.67
CA GLY A 242 11.61 -35.88 19.71
C GLY A 242 12.97 -36.36 20.22
N THR A 243 13.95 -36.17 19.34
CA THR A 243 15.36 -36.44 19.61
C THR A 243 16.18 -35.18 19.36
N LEU A 244 17.17 -34.93 20.21
CA LEU A 244 18.19 -33.91 20.01
C LEU A 244 19.36 -34.53 19.26
N THR A 245 19.73 -33.93 18.15
CA THR A 245 20.82 -34.37 17.28
C THR A 245 21.96 -33.37 17.41
N LEU A 246 23.12 -33.82 17.88
CA LEU A 246 24.31 -33.00 18.05
C LEU A 246 25.38 -33.41 17.05
N GLN A 247 25.93 -32.43 16.32
CA GLN A 247 27.08 -32.67 15.45
C GLN A 247 28.39 -32.51 16.23
N GLN A 248 29.18 -33.58 16.29
CA GLN A 248 30.52 -33.60 16.88
C GLN A 248 31.56 -33.89 15.78
N PRO A 249 32.85 -33.55 16.01
CA PRO A 249 33.93 -33.83 15.05
C PRO A 249 34.08 -35.32 14.68
N ASP A 250 33.71 -36.23 15.60
CA ASP A 250 33.88 -37.68 15.45
C ASP A 250 32.58 -38.42 15.06
N GLY A 251 31.48 -37.68 14.85
CA GLY A 251 30.18 -38.24 14.44
C GLY A 251 28.98 -37.48 14.98
N THR A 252 27.79 -38.02 14.76
CA THR A 252 26.52 -37.45 15.27
C THR A 252 26.06 -38.23 16.49
N GLN A 253 25.72 -37.52 17.57
CA GLN A 253 25.13 -38.13 18.77
C GLN A 253 23.67 -37.73 18.90
N THR A 254 22.80 -38.72 19.14
CA THR A 254 21.36 -38.53 19.27
C THR A 254 20.92 -38.80 20.72
N ILE A 255 20.12 -37.89 21.28
CA ILE A 255 19.60 -37.95 22.65
C ILE A 255 18.07 -37.96 22.56
N ASP A 256 17.42 -39.00 23.09
CA ASP A 256 15.96 -39.01 23.23
C ASP A 256 15.53 -38.11 24.40
N VAL A 257 14.68 -37.12 24.11
CA VAL A 257 14.32 -36.06 25.06
C VAL A 257 13.57 -36.60 26.27
N LYS A 258 12.70 -37.60 26.06
CA LYS A 258 11.82 -38.13 27.10
C LYS A 258 12.57 -38.98 28.10
N SER A 259 13.45 -39.85 27.62
CA SER A 259 14.27 -40.71 28.49
C SER A 259 15.38 -39.95 29.20
N SER A 260 15.84 -38.82 28.65
CA SER A 260 16.94 -38.02 29.21
C SER A 260 16.48 -36.85 30.09
N LEU A 261 15.17 -36.72 30.37
CA LEU A 261 14.66 -35.66 31.22
C LEU A 261 15.32 -35.73 32.62
N HIS A 262 15.91 -34.61 33.04
CA HIS A 262 16.69 -34.45 34.26
C HIS A 262 17.94 -35.34 34.38
N GLN A 263 18.39 -35.96 33.29
CA GLN A 263 19.63 -36.74 33.26
C GLN A 263 20.73 -35.94 32.59
N ALA A 264 21.93 -35.97 33.19
CA ALA A 264 23.12 -35.37 32.60
C ALA A 264 23.74 -36.35 31.60
N VAL A 265 23.87 -35.91 30.35
CA VAL A 265 24.58 -36.60 29.27
C VAL A 265 25.93 -35.91 29.10
N VAL A 266 27.02 -36.65 29.33
CA VAL A 266 28.38 -36.15 29.18
C VAL A 266 28.79 -36.25 27.71
N LEU A 267 29.15 -35.12 27.11
CA LEU A 267 29.53 -34.96 25.71
C LEU A 267 30.96 -34.42 25.65
N ASP A 268 31.96 -35.31 25.67
CA ASP A 268 33.40 -34.99 25.73
C ASP A 268 33.78 -34.03 26.88
N ARG A 269 33.65 -32.71 26.66
CA ARG A 269 33.91 -31.64 27.66
C ARG A 269 32.66 -30.87 28.14
N VAL A 270 31.47 -31.20 27.64
CA VAL A 270 30.21 -30.51 27.92
C VAL A 270 29.23 -31.47 28.59
N ASN A 271 28.70 -31.08 29.74
CA ASN A 271 27.59 -31.76 30.39
C ASN A 271 26.27 -31.12 29.96
N LEU A 272 25.47 -31.86 29.19
CA LEU A 272 24.15 -31.45 28.74
C LEU A 272 23.09 -32.09 29.63
N THR A 273 22.18 -31.29 30.17
CA THR A 273 21.01 -31.77 30.93
C THR A 273 19.73 -31.26 30.29
N VAL A 274 18.81 -32.17 29.96
CA VAL A 274 17.44 -31.80 29.55
C VAL A 274 16.67 -31.42 30.82
N LYS A 275 16.31 -30.15 30.98
CA LYS A 275 15.64 -29.65 32.19
C LYS A 275 14.14 -29.82 32.11
N GLU A 276 13.51 -29.30 31.07
CA GLU A 276 12.05 -29.27 30.94
C GLU A 276 11.63 -29.40 29.47
N PHE A 277 10.38 -29.84 29.27
CA PHE A 277 9.75 -30.00 27.97
C PHE A 277 8.31 -29.47 28.02
N TRP A 278 7.94 -28.66 27.02
CA TRP A 278 6.57 -28.15 26.85
C TRP A 278 6.06 -28.54 25.46
N PRO A 279 4.97 -29.32 25.33
CA PRO A 279 4.41 -29.69 24.02
C PRO A 279 3.77 -28.51 23.23
N ASP A 280 3.27 -27.49 23.92
CA ASP A 280 2.72 -26.25 23.34
C ASP A 280 3.20 -25.06 24.17
N PHE A 281 4.46 -24.69 23.98
CA PHE A 281 5.16 -23.66 24.73
C PHE A 281 4.53 -22.29 24.55
N ARG A 282 4.24 -21.63 25.68
CA ARG A 282 3.86 -20.21 25.78
C ARG A 282 4.48 -19.60 27.02
N LEU A 283 4.41 -18.27 27.12
CA LEU A 283 4.75 -17.56 28.34
C LEU A 283 3.46 -17.13 29.03
N ASP A 284 3.39 -17.35 30.34
CA ASP A 284 2.29 -16.90 31.19
C ASP A 284 2.31 -15.36 31.38
N GLU A 285 1.34 -14.83 32.13
CA GLU A 285 1.24 -13.40 32.43
C GLU A 285 2.46 -12.82 33.17
N ASN A 286 3.30 -13.68 33.77
CA ASN A 286 4.53 -13.32 34.47
C ASN A 286 5.80 -13.59 33.65
N GLY A 287 5.66 -13.99 32.37
CA GLY A 287 6.77 -14.33 31.49
C GLY A 287 7.43 -15.67 31.80
N GLN A 288 6.78 -16.57 32.54
CA GLN A 288 7.28 -17.92 32.82
C GLN A 288 6.80 -18.92 31.76
N PRO A 289 7.63 -19.90 31.37
CA PRO A 289 7.21 -20.97 30.47
C PRO A 289 6.04 -21.80 31.00
N GLU A 290 5.00 -21.95 30.18
CA GLU A 290 3.88 -22.85 30.43
C GLU A 290 3.49 -23.66 29.19
N THR A 291 2.71 -24.72 29.41
CA THR A 291 2.11 -25.52 28.34
C THR A 291 0.66 -25.14 28.18
N ALA A 292 0.29 -24.62 27.00
CA ALA A 292 -1.10 -24.25 26.74
C ALA A 292 -2.00 -25.46 26.46
N THR A 293 -1.48 -26.47 25.75
CA THR A 293 -2.18 -27.72 25.44
C THR A 293 -1.21 -28.90 25.43
N GLN A 294 -1.72 -30.12 25.62
CA GLN A 294 -0.88 -31.34 25.57
C GLN A 294 -0.57 -31.82 24.14
N GLN A 295 -0.97 -31.06 23.13
CA GLN A 295 -0.70 -31.34 21.71
C GLN A 295 0.66 -30.75 21.32
N LEU A 296 1.39 -31.40 20.42
CA LEU A 296 2.71 -30.95 19.93
C LEU A 296 2.58 -29.79 18.93
N ARG A 297 1.97 -28.67 19.34
CA ARG A 297 1.73 -27.50 18.48
C ARG A 297 2.93 -26.57 18.39
N ASN A 298 3.61 -26.37 19.51
CA ASN A 298 4.81 -25.55 19.62
C ASN A 298 5.76 -26.19 20.64
N PRO A 299 6.30 -27.39 20.34
CA PRO A 299 7.11 -28.10 21.30
C PRO A 299 8.43 -27.36 21.56
N ALA A 300 8.79 -27.21 22.83
CA ALA A 300 10.05 -26.59 23.25
C ALA A 300 10.74 -27.44 24.31
N VAL A 301 12.07 -27.47 24.27
CA VAL A 301 12.94 -28.15 25.23
C VAL A 301 13.87 -27.13 25.86
N GLN A 302 13.95 -27.14 27.19
CA GLN A 302 14.97 -26.39 27.91
C GLN A 302 16.17 -27.29 28.19
N LEU A 303 17.35 -26.85 27.77
CA LEU A 303 18.63 -27.48 28.06
C LEU A 303 19.45 -26.61 29.01
N GLU A 304 20.25 -27.27 29.84
CA GLU A 304 21.33 -26.63 30.58
C GLU A 304 22.65 -27.30 30.19
N LEU A 305 23.58 -26.52 29.66
CA LEU A 305 24.88 -26.99 29.21
C LEU A 305 25.96 -26.40 30.12
N SER A 306 26.83 -27.23 30.67
CA SER A 306 27.92 -26.80 31.54
C SER A 306 29.26 -27.39 31.12
N THR A 307 30.31 -26.59 31.23
CA THR A 307 31.72 -26.99 31.13
C THR A 307 32.45 -26.47 32.35
N ASP A 308 33.76 -26.71 32.45
CA ASP A 308 34.59 -26.19 33.55
C ASP A 308 34.56 -24.65 33.66
N ASN A 309 34.26 -23.92 32.57
CA ASN A 309 34.40 -22.46 32.50
C ASN A 309 33.11 -21.70 32.16
N VAL A 310 32.07 -22.37 31.66
CA VAL A 310 30.81 -21.71 31.25
C VAL A 310 29.61 -22.60 31.53
N THR A 311 28.50 -21.98 31.92
CA THR A 311 27.17 -22.62 32.01
C THR A 311 26.14 -21.78 31.25
N GLU A 312 25.37 -22.41 30.39
CA GLU A 312 24.32 -21.78 29.57
C GLU A 312 23.00 -22.52 29.68
N ARG A 313 21.89 -21.77 29.55
CA ARG A 313 20.54 -22.28 29.39
C ARG A 313 20.07 -22.04 27.97
N TRP A 314 19.59 -23.07 27.30
CA TRP A 314 19.11 -22.98 25.93
C TRP A 314 17.64 -23.37 25.87
N PHE A 315 16.84 -22.61 25.13
CA PHE A 315 15.52 -23.04 24.66
C PHE A 315 15.63 -23.40 23.19
N ILE A 316 15.28 -24.63 22.85
CA ILE A 316 15.22 -25.12 21.47
C ILE A 316 13.78 -25.49 21.15
N PHE A 317 13.30 -25.06 19.98
CA PHE A 317 11.93 -25.25 19.52
C PHE A 317 11.87 -26.28 18.41
N GLY A 318 10.74 -27.00 18.29
CA GLY A 318 10.54 -27.98 17.22
C GLY A 318 10.28 -27.38 15.84
N ASN A 319 10.16 -26.05 15.74
CA ASN A 319 10.14 -25.35 14.45
C ASN A 319 11.57 -25.10 13.97
N PRO A 320 12.01 -25.66 12.83
CA PRO A 320 13.38 -25.51 12.33
C PRO A 320 13.76 -24.06 11.97
N ASP A 321 12.79 -23.17 11.75
CA ASP A 321 13.05 -21.75 11.45
C ASP A 321 13.42 -20.93 12.69
N PHE A 322 13.23 -21.46 13.91
CA PHE A 322 13.56 -20.77 15.15
C PHE A 322 14.95 -21.13 15.66
N GLN A 323 15.80 -20.11 15.75
CA GLN A 323 17.13 -20.23 16.33
C GLN A 323 17.03 -20.47 17.86
N PRO A 324 17.91 -21.30 18.44
CA PRO A 324 17.96 -21.50 19.89
C PRO A 324 18.13 -20.20 20.66
N ILE A 325 17.31 -19.99 21.70
CA ILE A 325 17.46 -18.85 22.60
C ILE A 325 18.44 -19.25 23.70
N ARG A 326 19.60 -18.58 23.73
CA ARG A 326 20.70 -18.90 24.65
C ARG A 326 20.81 -17.83 25.74
N THR A 327 20.92 -18.26 26.99
CA THR A 327 21.16 -17.38 28.14
C THR A 327 22.37 -17.88 28.91
N GLN A 328 23.39 -17.05 29.05
CA GLN A 328 24.57 -17.37 29.83
C GLN A 328 24.27 -17.24 31.33
N LEU A 329 24.50 -18.32 32.08
CA LEU A 329 24.28 -18.36 33.53
C LEU A 329 25.58 -18.11 34.30
N ALA A 330 26.73 -18.54 33.76
CA ALA A 330 28.06 -18.32 34.33
C ALA A 330 29.16 -18.42 33.26
N GLY A 331 30.29 -17.72 33.43
CA GLY A 331 31.41 -17.68 32.46
C GLY A 331 31.34 -16.50 31.49
N ASN A 332 32.38 -16.32 30.67
CA ASN A 332 32.49 -15.18 29.72
C ASN A 332 32.61 -15.60 28.25
N THR A 333 32.76 -16.90 27.95
CA THR A 333 32.98 -17.40 26.58
C THR A 333 31.81 -18.29 26.18
N PRO A 334 31.07 -17.97 25.10
CA PRO A 334 29.93 -18.76 24.66
C PRO A 334 30.30 -20.18 24.21
N LEU A 335 29.38 -21.13 24.34
CA LEU A 335 29.54 -22.49 23.81
C LEU A 335 29.32 -22.52 22.29
N ASP A 336 30.31 -23.06 21.57
CA ASP A 336 30.25 -23.34 20.14
C ASP A 336 29.74 -24.77 19.92
N LEU A 337 28.41 -24.92 19.90
CA LEU A 337 27.72 -26.18 19.68
C LEU A 337 26.55 -25.97 18.72
N ASP A 338 26.30 -26.98 17.89
CA ASP A 338 25.12 -27.06 17.03
C ASP A 338 24.24 -28.23 17.47
N ILE A 339 23.00 -27.91 17.86
CA ILE A 339 22.02 -28.84 18.40
C ILE A 339 20.73 -28.66 17.61
N HIS A 340 20.32 -29.71 16.91
CA HIS A 340 19.05 -29.75 16.19
C HIS A 340 18.03 -30.53 17.01
N TYR A 341 16.77 -30.08 17.00
CA TYR A 341 15.68 -30.78 17.67
C TYR A 341 14.68 -31.32 16.65
N ASP A 342 14.71 -32.64 16.50
CA ASP A 342 13.84 -33.37 15.59
C ASP A 342 12.61 -33.89 16.34
N ILE A 343 11.44 -33.32 16.05
CA ILE A 343 10.16 -33.82 16.60
C ILE A 343 9.09 -33.93 15.51
N SER A 344 8.47 -35.11 15.43
CA SER A 344 7.32 -35.35 14.56
C SER A 344 6.03 -35.06 15.33
N ALA A 345 5.30 -34.03 14.91
CA ALA A 345 4.05 -33.56 15.53
C ALA A 345 2.84 -34.49 15.26
N ASP A 346 3.01 -35.80 15.34
CA ASP A 346 1.94 -36.79 15.10
C ASP A 346 1.01 -36.98 16.32
N ALA A 347 0.73 -35.91 17.05
CA ALA A 347 -0.39 -35.89 18.00
C ALA A 347 -1.67 -35.62 17.20
N GLN A 348 -2.35 -36.69 16.76
CA GLN A 348 -3.59 -36.56 15.98
C GLN A 348 -4.61 -35.68 16.72
N PRO A 349 -5.33 -34.79 16.00
CA PRO A 349 -6.37 -33.98 16.61
C PRO A 349 -7.49 -34.83 17.23
N ASP A 350 -8.22 -34.25 18.19
CA ASP A 350 -9.38 -34.90 18.81
C ASP A 350 -10.53 -35.08 17.80
N ALA A 351 -10.58 -34.26 16.75
CA ALA A 351 -11.50 -34.35 15.63
C ALA A 351 -10.78 -34.10 14.29
N PHE A 352 -10.85 -35.05 13.36
CA PHE A 352 -10.24 -34.91 12.02
C PHE A 352 -11.06 -35.59 10.91
N PHE A 353 -10.89 -35.13 9.68
CA PHE A 353 -11.37 -35.77 8.47
C PHE A 353 -10.20 -35.84 7.47
N LYS A 354 -9.67 -37.05 7.30
CA LYS A 354 -8.57 -37.33 6.37
C LYS A 354 -9.13 -37.84 5.06
N VAL A 355 -8.63 -37.32 3.96
CA VAL A 355 -8.74 -37.88 2.62
C VAL A 355 -7.46 -38.66 2.36
N LEU A 356 -7.58 -39.97 2.17
CA LEU A 356 -6.47 -40.88 1.94
C LEU A 356 -6.45 -41.26 0.46
N VAL A 357 -5.32 -41.04 -0.20
CA VAL A 357 -5.09 -41.44 -1.59
C VAL A 357 -4.20 -42.68 -1.59
N ASP A 358 -4.73 -43.81 -2.01
CA ASP A 358 -3.97 -45.07 -2.05
C ASP A 358 -3.03 -45.17 -3.26
N SER A 359 -2.22 -46.23 -3.29
CA SER A 359 -1.27 -46.51 -4.38
C SER A 359 -1.92 -46.73 -5.75
N ARG A 360 -3.25 -46.90 -5.81
CA ARG A 360 -4.05 -47.08 -7.03
C ARG A 360 -4.88 -45.83 -7.35
N GLU A 361 -4.55 -44.70 -6.74
CA GLU A 361 -5.23 -43.41 -6.89
C GLU A 361 -6.72 -43.46 -6.50
N GLN A 362 -7.13 -44.40 -5.65
CA GLN A 362 -8.48 -44.44 -5.09
C GLN A 362 -8.53 -43.62 -3.81
N LEU A 363 -9.67 -42.94 -3.61
CA LEU A 363 -9.91 -42.08 -2.46
C LEU A 363 -10.68 -42.83 -1.38
N HIS A 364 -10.18 -42.71 -0.16
CA HIS A 364 -10.83 -43.17 1.06
C HIS A 364 -10.90 -42.02 2.06
N TYR A 365 -11.79 -42.12 3.04
CA TYR A 365 -11.83 -41.18 4.15
C TYR A 365 -11.64 -41.88 5.50
N ALA A 366 -11.05 -41.16 6.45
CA ALA A 366 -11.01 -41.51 7.86
C ALA A 366 -11.43 -40.29 8.68
N ALA A 367 -12.48 -40.44 9.47
CA ALA A 367 -13.10 -39.37 10.24
C ALA A 367 -13.17 -39.72 11.72
N LYS A 368 -12.64 -38.85 12.57
CA LYS A 368 -12.71 -38.95 14.04
C LYS A 368 -13.52 -37.79 14.60
N SER A 369 -14.35 -38.09 15.58
CA SER A 369 -15.11 -37.11 16.35
C SER A 369 -15.33 -37.60 17.78
N SER A 370 -15.91 -36.77 18.63
CA SER A 370 -16.39 -37.18 19.96
C SER A 370 -17.42 -38.31 19.92
N LYS A 371 -18.08 -38.54 18.77
CA LYS A 371 -19.05 -39.65 18.58
C LYS A 371 -18.39 -40.96 18.16
N GLY A 372 -17.07 -40.97 17.96
CA GLY A 372 -16.30 -42.13 17.51
C GLY A 372 -15.63 -41.93 16.16
N PHE A 373 -15.15 -43.03 15.61
CA PHE A 373 -14.38 -43.09 14.37
C PHE A 373 -15.19 -43.76 13.24
N LYS A 374 -15.06 -43.25 12.02
CA LYS A 374 -15.68 -43.78 10.80
C LYS A 374 -14.68 -43.73 9.65
N SER A 375 -14.71 -44.72 8.78
CA SER A 375 -13.88 -44.74 7.58
C SER A 375 -14.60 -45.47 6.45
N GLY A 376 -14.17 -45.26 5.21
CA GLY A 376 -14.76 -45.88 4.03
C GLY A 376 -14.24 -45.28 2.73
N PRO A 377 -14.72 -45.76 1.57
CA PRO A 377 -14.42 -45.13 0.29
C PRO A 377 -15.00 -43.72 0.23
N LEU A 378 -14.32 -42.80 -0.45
CA LEU A 378 -14.78 -41.43 -0.67
C LEU A 378 -15.14 -41.25 -2.15
N ALA A 379 -16.43 -41.19 -2.46
CA ALA A 379 -16.93 -41.01 -3.81
C ALA A 379 -17.22 -39.53 -4.15
N LEU A 380 -17.06 -39.19 -5.42
CA LEU A 380 -17.36 -37.86 -5.95
C LEU A 380 -18.86 -37.54 -5.81
N GLY A 381 -19.19 -36.39 -5.24
CA GLY A 381 -20.56 -35.90 -5.05
C GLY A 381 -21.34 -36.54 -3.91
N GLU A 382 -20.81 -37.57 -3.24
CA GLU A 382 -21.50 -38.24 -2.12
C GLU A 382 -21.14 -37.57 -0.78
N PRO A 383 -22.13 -37.10 0.01
CA PRO A 383 -21.87 -36.42 1.27
C PRO A 383 -21.55 -37.42 2.40
N VAL A 384 -20.44 -37.18 3.10
CA VAL A 384 -20.01 -37.93 4.29
C VAL A 384 -20.26 -37.10 5.55
N THR A 385 -20.80 -37.75 6.59
CA THR A 385 -20.97 -37.11 7.91
C THR A 385 -19.79 -37.45 8.83
N PRO A 386 -18.88 -36.52 9.14
CA PRO A 386 -17.72 -36.78 10.00
C PRO A 386 -18.09 -37.00 11.47
N GLY A 387 -19.32 -36.64 11.88
CA GLY A 387 -19.77 -36.70 13.28
C GLY A 387 -19.60 -35.38 14.03
N TRP A 388 -19.03 -34.36 13.39
CA TRP A 388 -18.94 -32.99 13.89
C TRP A 388 -20.28 -32.29 13.75
N ALA A 389 -20.96 -32.05 14.87
CA ALA A 389 -22.23 -31.33 14.89
C ALA A 389 -23.22 -31.84 13.81
N ASP A 390 -23.57 -31.00 12.83
CA ASP A 390 -24.40 -31.30 11.65
C ASP A 390 -23.66 -31.13 10.31
N PHE A 391 -22.31 -31.13 10.31
CA PHE A 391 -21.51 -30.99 9.10
C PHE A 391 -21.70 -32.17 8.14
N LYS A 392 -21.71 -31.85 6.84
CA LYS A 392 -21.57 -32.78 5.71
C LYS A 392 -20.40 -32.34 4.86
N ILE A 393 -19.52 -33.29 4.54
CA ILE A 393 -18.34 -33.07 3.69
C ILE A 393 -18.58 -33.84 2.39
N THR A 394 -18.53 -33.15 1.26
CA THR A 394 -18.69 -33.74 -0.08
C THR A 394 -17.41 -33.55 -0.87
N LEU A 395 -16.97 -34.59 -1.57
CA LEU A 395 -15.88 -34.47 -2.56
C LEU A 395 -16.46 -33.87 -3.85
N GLU A 396 -16.04 -32.65 -4.19
CA GLU A 396 -16.51 -31.95 -5.40
C GLU A 396 -15.59 -32.19 -6.60
N GLU A 397 -14.29 -32.36 -6.35
CA GLU A 397 -13.28 -32.50 -7.41
C GLU A 397 -12.08 -33.30 -6.91
N TYR A 398 -11.50 -34.14 -7.79
CA TYR A 398 -10.25 -34.87 -7.54
C TYR A 398 -9.31 -34.71 -8.73
N VAL A 399 -8.08 -34.27 -8.44
CA VAL A 399 -7.02 -34.01 -9.42
C VAL A 399 -5.78 -34.83 -9.02
N PRO A 400 -5.49 -35.98 -9.67
CA PRO A 400 -4.37 -36.84 -9.28
C PRO A 400 -2.98 -36.21 -9.50
N ARG A 401 -2.86 -35.34 -10.50
CA ARG A 401 -1.62 -34.69 -10.92
C ARG A 401 -1.79 -33.17 -10.92
N ALA A 402 -1.98 -32.61 -9.74
CA ALA A 402 -2.28 -31.20 -9.58
C ALA A 402 -1.05 -30.29 -9.63
N ASN A 403 -1.12 -29.25 -10.46
CA ASN A 403 -0.29 -28.06 -10.35
C ASN A 403 -1.02 -27.00 -9.52
N VAL A 404 -0.28 -26.27 -8.69
CA VAL A 404 -0.79 -25.11 -7.97
C VAL A 404 -0.98 -23.96 -8.95
N GLU A 405 -2.20 -23.49 -9.11
CA GLU A 405 -2.52 -22.25 -9.82
C GLU A 405 -3.00 -21.20 -8.84
N ARG A 406 -2.27 -20.08 -8.77
CA ARG A 406 -2.73 -18.89 -8.05
C ARG A 406 -3.65 -18.11 -8.98
N ALA A 407 -4.93 -18.03 -8.61
CA ALA A 407 -5.93 -17.29 -9.35
C ALA A 407 -6.36 -16.05 -8.56
N VAL A 408 -6.34 -14.90 -9.20
CA VAL A 408 -6.90 -13.67 -8.64
C VAL A 408 -8.37 -13.61 -9.03
N VAL A 409 -9.26 -13.48 -8.04
CA VAL A 409 -10.71 -13.47 -8.24
C VAL A 409 -11.29 -12.21 -7.60
N ALA A 410 -12.16 -11.52 -8.32
CA ALA A 410 -12.90 -10.37 -7.79
C ALA A 410 -13.97 -10.85 -6.79
N LEU A 411 -13.97 -10.27 -5.59
CA LEU A 411 -15.06 -10.45 -4.63
C LEU A 411 -16.32 -9.68 -5.09
N PRO A 412 -17.52 -10.19 -4.76
CA PRO A 412 -18.75 -9.42 -4.94
C PRO A 412 -18.71 -8.10 -4.17
N VAL A 413 -19.35 -7.07 -4.74
CA VAL A 413 -19.47 -5.73 -4.15
C VAL A 413 -20.16 -5.84 -2.78
N GLY A 414 -19.51 -5.33 -1.72
CA GLY A 414 -20.03 -5.33 -0.34
C GLY A 414 -19.21 -6.18 0.66
N ASN A 415 -18.27 -6.99 0.19
CA ASN A 415 -17.29 -7.63 1.07
C ASN A 415 -16.13 -6.67 1.38
N GLU A 416 -15.75 -6.54 2.65
CA GLU A 416 -14.59 -5.74 3.06
C GLU A 416 -13.28 -6.51 2.81
N GLY A 417 -12.27 -5.80 2.31
CA GLY A 417 -10.95 -6.35 1.98
C GLY A 417 -10.74 -6.68 0.50
N GLY A 418 -9.47 -6.90 0.15
CA GLY A 418 -9.01 -7.22 -1.21
C GLY A 418 -7.91 -6.28 -1.71
N GLU A 419 -7.22 -6.72 -2.75
CA GLU A 419 -6.17 -5.96 -3.44
C GLU A 419 -6.70 -5.45 -4.79
N PRO A 420 -6.23 -4.30 -5.28
CA PRO A 420 -6.55 -3.83 -6.62
C PRO A 420 -6.10 -4.83 -7.69
N ALA A 421 -6.95 -5.06 -8.70
CA ALA A 421 -6.62 -5.91 -9.84
C ALA A 421 -7.28 -5.41 -11.13
N LEU A 422 -6.59 -5.64 -12.24
CA LEU A 422 -7.00 -5.29 -13.59
C LEU A 422 -7.41 -6.56 -14.37
N GLN A 423 -8.60 -6.57 -14.95
CA GLN A 423 -9.04 -7.65 -15.82
C GLN A 423 -8.62 -7.37 -17.27
N VAL A 424 -7.97 -8.35 -17.88
CA VAL A 424 -7.53 -8.27 -19.27
C VAL A 424 -8.03 -9.47 -20.07
N ALA A 425 -8.10 -9.30 -21.38
CA ALA A 425 -8.40 -10.37 -22.32
C ALA A 425 -7.46 -10.34 -23.53
N THR A 426 -7.02 -11.52 -23.99
CA THR A 426 -6.31 -11.65 -25.27
C THR A 426 -7.28 -11.57 -26.45
N ALA A 427 -6.74 -11.41 -27.66
CA ALA A 427 -7.51 -11.47 -28.89
C ALA A 427 -8.23 -12.82 -29.08
N GLU A 428 -7.71 -13.92 -28.52
CA GLU A 428 -8.33 -15.24 -28.55
C GLU A 428 -9.45 -15.42 -27.49
N GLY A 429 -9.69 -14.40 -26.66
CA GLY A 429 -10.72 -14.41 -25.62
C GLY A 429 -10.28 -15.00 -24.28
N GLN A 430 -8.98 -15.27 -24.08
CA GLN A 430 -8.49 -15.70 -22.77
C GLN A 430 -8.47 -14.53 -21.80
N THR A 431 -9.18 -14.64 -20.67
CA THR A 431 -9.26 -13.58 -19.67
C THR A 431 -8.40 -13.86 -18.44
N ARG A 432 -7.77 -12.84 -17.87
CA ARG A 432 -6.98 -12.96 -16.63
C ARG A 432 -7.07 -11.69 -15.78
N TRP A 433 -7.05 -11.87 -14.46
CA TRP A 433 -6.87 -10.78 -13.50
C TRP A 433 -5.39 -10.59 -13.19
N ILE A 434 -4.92 -9.35 -13.30
CA ILE A 434 -3.56 -8.92 -12.99
C ILE A 434 -3.62 -8.15 -11.65
N PRO A 435 -3.06 -8.70 -10.56
CA PRO A 435 -2.97 -7.99 -9.29
C PRO A 435 -2.05 -6.77 -9.39
N TRP A 436 -2.34 -5.75 -8.59
CA TRP A 436 -1.54 -4.53 -8.52
C TRP A 436 -0.20 -4.79 -7.82
N GLY A 437 0.88 -4.28 -8.42
CA GLY A 437 2.24 -4.40 -7.91
C GLY A 437 2.95 -5.73 -8.19
N GLU A 438 2.25 -6.70 -8.78
CA GLU A 438 2.79 -8.04 -9.03
C GLU A 438 2.74 -8.40 -10.53
N PRO A 439 3.90 -8.67 -11.17
CA PRO A 439 3.93 -9.15 -12.54
C PRO A 439 3.21 -10.51 -12.67
N THR A 440 2.40 -10.64 -13.70
CA THR A 440 1.64 -11.86 -14.01
C THR A 440 2.02 -12.37 -15.38
N THR A 441 2.39 -13.65 -15.44
CA THR A 441 2.63 -14.35 -16.70
C THR A 441 1.32 -14.91 -17.25
N MET A 442 1.14 -14.81 -18.56
CA MET A 442 0.01 -15.38 -19.29
C MET A 442 0.53 -16.13 -20.52
N GLU A 443 0.23 -17.42 -20.60
CA GLU A 443 0.61 -18.26 -21.73
C GLU A 443 -0.34 -18.03 -22.91
N THR A 444 0.19 -17.55 -24.03
CA THR A 444 -0.56 -17.35 -25.28
C THR A 444 -0.01 -18.26 -26.38
N PRO A 445 -0.73 -18.49 -27.48
CA PRO A 445 -0.21 -19.24 -28.62
C PRO A 445 1.11 -18.67 -29.20
N ASP A 446 1.30 -17.35 -29.08
CA ASP A 446 2.49 -16.63 -29.54
C ASP A 446 3.64 -16.63 -28.50
N GLY A 447 3.45 -17.29 -27.36
CA GLY A 447 4.40 -17.42 -26.26
C GLY A 447 3.97 -16.76 -24.95
N SER A 448 4.84 -16.81 -23.94
CA SER A 448 4.55 -16.30 -22.59
C SER A 448 4.61 -14.77 -22.54
N TRP A 449 3.49 -14.12 -22.23
CA TRP A 449 3.42 -12.67 -22.05
C TRP A 449 3.58 -12.32 -20.56
N TYR A 450 4.31 -11.25 -20.28
CA TYR A 450 4.47 -10.71 -18.93
C TYR A 450 3.72 -9.40 -18.83
N LEU A 451 2.77 -9.34 -17.90
CA LEU A 451 1.90 -8.19 -17.68
C LEU A 451 2.12 -7.64 -16.29
N ALA A 452 2.35 -6.34 -16.15
CA ALA A 452 2.51 -5.70 -14.85
C ALA A 452 1.56 -4.51 -14.71
N PHE A 453 0.65 -4.57 -13.75
CA PHE A 453 -0.21 -3.47 -13.34
C PHE A 453 0.39 -2.83 -12.09
N SER A 454 0.86 -1.58 -12.19
CA SER A 454 1.68 -0.98 -11.15
C SER A 454 1.47 0.55 -11.07
N PRO A 455 1.91 1.25 -10.01
CA PRO A 455 1.77 2.70 -9.98
C PRO A 455 2.66 3.36 -11.03
N LYS A 456 2.22 4.48 -11.60
CA LYS A 456 3.03 5.23 -12.54
C LYS A 456 4.24 5.87 -11.85
N LEU A 457 5.44 5.50 -12.27
CA LEU A 457 6.70 6.01 -11.72
C LEU A 457 7.41 6.94 -12.71
N MET A 458 7.99 8.02 -12.20
CA MET A 458 8.87 8.92 -12.94
C MET A 458 10.25 8.92 -12.29
N ARG A 459 11.30 8.84 -13.11
CA ARG A 459 12.68 8.95 -12.61
C ARG A 459 13.05 10.41 -12.37
N LEU A 460 13.59 10.69 -11.19
CA LEU A 460 14.11 11.99 -10.81
C LEU A 460 15.54 12.19 -11.35
N PRO A 461 15.94 13.45 -11.64
CA PRO A 461 17.30 13.77 -12.06
C PRO A 461 18.31 13.82 -10.88
N PHE A 462 17.88 13.44 -9.68
CA PHE A 462 18.68 13.34 -8.46
C PHE A 462 18.13 12.19 -7.60
N ALA A 463 18.93 11.73 -6.64
CA ALA A 463 18.47 10.78 -5.62
C ALA A 463 18.27 11.49 -4.28
N LEU A 464 17.33 10.99 -3.48
CA LEU A 464 17.04 11.45 -2.14
C LEU A 464 17.21 10.28 -1.18
N LYS A 465 18.09 10.44 -0.19
CA LYS A 465 18.21 9.52 0.94
C LYS A 465 17.58 10.15 2.18
N LEU A 466 16.73 9.40 2.88
CA LEU A 466 16.28 9.79 4.22
C LEU A 466 17.35 9.32 5.21
N ASN A 467 17.94 10.25 5.94
CA ASN A 467 18.93 9.93 6.95
C ASN A 467 18.27 9.68 8.30
N ASP A 468 17.27 10.49 8.63
CA ASP A 468 16.53 10.41 9.89
C ASP A 468 15.13 11.02 9.74
N PHE A 469 14.20 10.55 10.58
CA PHE A 469 12.85 11.10 10.68
C PHE A 469 12.50 11.35 12.15
N ILE A 470 12.32 12.63 12.48
CA ILE A 470 12.17 13.10 13.85
C ILE A 470 10.73 13.56 14.05
N VAL A 471 10.07 13.05 15.10
CA VAL A 471 8.73 13.47 15.51
C VAL A 471 8.83 14.10 16.90
N GLU A 472 8.48 15.38 16.99
CA GLU A 472 8.41 16.13 18.23
C GLU A 472 6.96 16.12 18.75
N ARG A 473 6.79 15.97 20.07
CA ARG A 473 5.48 15.95 20.73
C ARG A 473 5.31 17.16 21.64
N ASN A 474 4.07 17.55 21.88
CA ASN A 474 3.77 18.64 22.81
C ASN A 474 4.16 18.25 24.23
N GLU A 475 4.67 19.21 25.00
CA GLU A 475 5.00 18.98 26.40
C GLU A 475 3.77 18.47 27.18
N GLY A 476 3.92 17.33 27.86
CA GLY A 476 2.84 16.72 28.64
C GLY A 476 1.73 16.03 27.84
N SER A 477 1.91 15.78 26.53
CA SER A 477 0.93 15.08 25.69
C SER A 477 1.61 14.21 24.63
N GLU A 478 0.96 13.11 24.24
CA GLU A 478 1.40 12.31 23.09
C GLU A 478 1.04 12.93 21.73
N SER A 479 0.38 14.10 21.72
CA SER A 479 0.05 14.80 20.49
C SER A 479 1.30 15.30 19.76
N VAL A 480 1.37 15.05 18.45
CA VAL A 480 2.48 15.47 17.60
C VAL A 480 2.49 16.98 17.41
N ALA A 481 3.62 17.61 17.71
CA ALA A 481 3.87 19.04 17.53
C ALA A 481 4.50 19.34 16.16
N MET A 482 5.49 18.53 15.76
CA MET A 482 6.23 18.70 14.51
C MET A 482 6.77 17.36 14.04
N TRP A 483 6.94 17.19 12.73
CA TRP A 483 7.79 16.15 12.19
C TRP A 483 8.74 16.68 11.12
N THR A 484 9.94 16.11 11.09
CA THR A 484 11.07 16.58 10.30
C THR A 484 11.78 15.41 9.63
N SER A 485 12.00 15.49 8.32
CA SER A 485 12.90 14.59 7.59
C SER A 485 14.26 15.25 7.41
N LEU A 486 15.30 14.57 7.88
CA LEU A 486 16.69 14.88 7.52
C LEU A 486 17.02 14.10 6.25
N VAL A 487 17.30 14.80 5.15
CA VAL A 487 17.50 14.19 3.84
C VAL A 487 18.83 14.60 3.22
N THR A 488 19.45 13.69 2.48
CA THR A 488 20.58 13.99 1.59
C THR A 488 20.12 13.91 0.16
N LEU A 489 20.29 15.00 -0.58
CA LEU A 489 20.04 15.09 -2.01
C LEU A 489 21.34 14.85 -2.76
N MET A 490 21.30 13.99 -3.77
CA MET A 490 22.48 13.51 -4.48
C MET A 490 22.31 13.74 -5.98
N GLU A 491 23.19 14.53 -6.58
CA GLU A 491 23.19 14.75 -8.02
C GLU A 491 24.14 13.74 -8.71
N PRO A 492 23.63 12.84 -9.57
CA PRO A 492 24.40 11.69 -10.04
C PRO A 492 25.52 12.03 -11.04
N ILE A 493 25.49 13.22 -11.65
CA ILE A 493 26.47 13.60 -12.70
C ILE A 493 27.70 14.26 -12.09
N THR A 494 27.50 15.23 -11.20
CA THR A 494 28.57 15.98 -10.52
C THR A 494 29.01 15.34 -9.20
N GLY A 495 28.20 14.46 -8.62
CA GLY A 495 28.41 13.90 -7.29
C GLY A 495 28.09 14.89 -6.16
N GLU A 496 27.43 16.02 -6.45
CA GLU A 496 27.03 17.02 -5.46
C GLU A 496 26.10 16.39 -4.40
N LEU A 497 26.48 16.52 -3.13
CA LEU A 497 25.67 16.11 -1.97
C LEU A 497 25.15 17.36 -1.24
N SER A 498 23.85 17.42 -0.98
CA SER A 498 23.22 18.51 -0.23
C SER A 498 22.35 17.95 0.88
N GLU A 499 22.77 18.16 2.13
CA GLU A 499 21.97 17.85 3.31
C GLU A 499 20.91 18.93 3.54
N ARG A 500 19.67 18.50 3.77
CA ARG A 500 18.51 19.38 3.95
C ARG A 500 17.62 18.87 5.07
N ARG A 501 16.90 19.81 5.68
CA ARG A 501 15.81 19.52 6.61
C ARG A 501 14.50 19.91 5.95
N VAL A 502 13.52 19.02 5.99
CA VAL A 502 12.18 19.24 5.45
C VAL A 502 11.19 18.96 6.57
N TRP A 503 10.50 19.99 7.05
CA TRP A 503 9.54 19.87 8.14
C TRP A 503 8.21 20.51 7.77
N MET A 504 7.21 20.38 8.64
CA MET A 504 5.85 20.87 8.40
C MET A 504 5.86 22.34 7.96
N ASN A 505 5.17 22.65 6.85
CA ASN A 505 5.08 23.99 6.26
C ASN A 505 6.43 24.62 5.82
N HIS A 506 7.53 23.87 5.84
CA HIS A 506 8.85 24.35 5.50
C HIS A 506 9.50 23.46 4.43
N PRO A 507 9.16 23.68 3.14
CA PRO A 507 9.73 22.95 2.03
C PRO A 507 11.18 23.39 1.73
N THR A 508 11.91 22.54 1.01
CA THR A 508 13.23 22.85 0.45
C THR A 508 13.19 22.83 -1.08
N TRP A 509 14.22 23.40 -1.72
CA TRP A 509 14.37 23.42 -3.18
C TRP A 509 15.71 22.85 -3.61
N PHE A 510 15.70 22.09 -4.70
CA PHE A 510 16.90 21.51 -5.31
C PHE A 510 16.74 21.39 -6.82
N LYS A 511 17.64 22.02 -7.59
CA LYS A 511 17.67 21.99 -9.07
C LYS A 511 16.30 22.25 -9.73
N GLY A 512 15.51 23.19 -9.18
CA GLY A 512 14.18 23.54 -9.68
C GLY A 512 13.02 22.65 -9.20
N TRP A 513 13.29 21.69 -8.31
CA TRP A 513 12.29 20.87 -7.64
C TRP A 513 12.05 21.36 -6.22
N LYS A 514 10.77 21.46 -5.83
CA LYS A 514 10.31 21.72 -4.48
C LYS A 514 10.03 20.38 -3.80
N ILE A 515 10.52 20.22 -2.58
CA ILE A 515 10.35 19.02 -1.77
C ILE A 515 9.71 19.45 -0.45
N ALA A 516 8.57 18.87 -0.12
CA ALA A 516 7.78 19.20 1.07
C ALA A 516 7.39 17.94 1.84
N GLN A 517 7.13 18.08 3.13
CA GLN A 517 6.48 17.02 3.92
C GLN A 517 5.07 16.78 3.40
N ALA A 518 4.70 15.51 3.23
CA ALA A 518 3.36 15.12 2.82
C ALA A 518 2.66 14.25 3.86
N SER A 519 3.31 13.17 4.30
CA SER A 519 2.79 12.28 5.32
C SER A 519 3.90 11.41 5.92
N TRP A 520 3.57 10.67 6.99
CA TRP A 520 4.47 9.75 7.66
C TRP A 520 3.67 8.57 8.23
N ASN A 521 4.36 7.51 8.66
CA ASN A 521 3.73 6.33 9.24
C ASN A 521 3.87 6.32 10.78
N PRO A 522 2.78 6.48 11.55
CA PRO A 522 2.81 6.40 13.01
C PRO A 522 3.34 5.09 13.58
N GLY A 523 3.20 3.98 12.84
CA GLY A 523 3.70 2.67 13.23
C GLY A 523 5.15 2.41 12.81
N ASP A 524 5.73 3.26 11.96
CA ASP A 524 7.10 3.09 11.45
C ASP A 524 7.81 4.44 11.28
N LEU A 525 8.59 4.81 12.30
CA LEU A 525 9.40 6.03 12.29
C LEU A 525 10.60 5.96 11.34
N ALA A 526 10.89 4.80 10.73
CA ALA A 526 11.88 4.74 9.67
C ALA A 526 11.37 5.34 8.35
N GLN A 527 10.08 5.68 8.24
CA GLN A 527 9.43 6.04 6.98
C GLN A 527 8.96 7.49 6.93
N SER A 528 9.20 8.16 5.80
CA SER A 528 8.62 9.46 5.48
C SER A 528 8.16 9.52 4.01
N THR A 529 7.02 10.17 3.79
CA THR A 529 6.52 10.46 2.44
C THR A 529 6.68 11.95 2.14
N LEU A 530 7.44 12.25 1.11
CA LEU A 530 7.74 13.60 0.66
C LEU A 530 6.98 13.91 -0.64
N GLN A 531 6.32 15.05 -0.69
CA GLN A 531 5.76 15.57 -1.93
C GLN A 531 6.88 16.25 -2.71
N VAL A 532 7.08 15.82 -3.96
CA VAL A 532 8.08 16.40 -4.85
C VAL A 532 7.35 17.02 -6.03
N LYS A 533 7.59 18.30 -6.24
CA LYS A 533 6.91 19.11 -7.26
C LYS A 533 7.89 19.92 -8.06
N ARG A 534 7.70 19.98 -9.37
CA ARG A 534 8.44 20.91 -10.25
C ARG A 534 7.45 21.75 -11.03
N GLU A 535 7.62 23.05 -10.92
CA GLU A 535 6.87 24.04 -11.68
C GLU A 535 7.88 24.98 -12.35
N PRO A 536 7.73 25.31 -13.64
CA PRO A 536 8.56 26.34 -14.25
C PRO A 536 8.38 27.67 -13.52
N TRP A 537 9.49 28.31 -13.14
CA TRP A 537 9.47 29.55 -12.35
C TRP A 537 8.60 30.67 -12.97
N TRP A 538 8.54 30.74 -14.30
CA TRP A 538 7.73 31.71 -15.03
C TRP A 538 6.23 31.42 -14.91
N VAL A 539 5.81 30.17 -14.74
CA VAL A 539 4.40 29.79 -14.52
C VAL A 539 3.94 30.29 -13.16
N THR A 540 4.74 30.05 -12.12
CA THR A 540 4.50 30.65 -10.80
C THR A 540 4.54 32.18 -10.90
N GLY A 541 5.48 32.75 -11.65
CA GLY A 541 5.52 34.19 -11.91
C GLY A 541 4.22 34.75 -12.50
N LEU A 542 3.58 34.03 -13.43
CA LEU A 542 2.30 34.44 -14.03
C LEU A 542 1.17 34.50 -13.01
N THR A 543 1.00 33.47 -12.17
CA THR A 543 -0.10 33.46 -11.18
C THR A 543 0.06 34.55 -10.13
N TRP A 544 1.29 34.82 -9.70
CA TRP A 544 1.60 35.93 -8.78
C TRP A 544 1.40 37.30 -9.44
N LEU A 545 1.87 37.47 -10.68
CA LEU A 545 1.67 38.71 -11.45
C LEU A 545 0.18 38.98 -11.66
N GLY A 546 -0.59 37.98 -12.07
CA GLY A 546 -2.03 38.10 -12.24
C GLY A 546 -2.75 38.47 -10.94
N SER A 547 -2.38 37.85 -9.82
CA SER A 547 -2.94 38.17 -8.49
C SER A 547 -2.61 39.61 -8.05
N LEU A 548 -1.38 40.06 -8.32
CA LEU A 548 -0.97 41.44 -8.07
C LEU A 548 -1.77 42.42 -8.94
N MET A 549 -1.96 42.12 -10.22
CA MET A 549 -2.76 42.93 -11.14
C MET A 549 -4.23 43.03 -10.70
N VAL A 550 -4.84 41.93 -10.23
CA VAL A 550 -6.19 41.94 -9.67
C VAL A 550 -6.27 42.87 -8.47
N THR A 551 -5.38 42.66 -7.48
CA THR A 551 -5.37 43.43 -6.23
C THR A 551 -5.16 44.92 -6.49
N MET A 552 -4.15 45.27 -7.30
CA MET A 552 -3.87 46.64 -7.68
C MET A 552 -5.00 47.23 -8.55
N GLY A 553 -5.67 46.42 -9.36
CA GLY A 553 -6.78 46.84 -10.23
C GLY A 553 -7.98 47.26 -9.40
N VAL A 554 -8.35 46.45 -8.42
CA VAL A 554 -9.38 46.76 -7.42
C VAL A 554 -9.00 48.01 -6.64
N ALA A 555 -7.78 48.10 -6.10
CA ALA A 555 -7.33 49.28 -5.37
C ALA A 555 -7.41 50.56 -6.22
N THR A 556 -7.01 50.49 -7.49
CA THR A 556 -7.07 51.63 -8.42
C THR A 556 -8.52 52.05 -8.70
N MET A 557 -9.46 51.12 -8.79
CA MET A 557 -10.88 51.44 -9.00
C MET A 557 -11.49 52.24 -7.84
N PHE A 558 -11.19 51.86 -6.60
CA PHE A 558 -11.78 52.47 -5.41
C PHE A 558 -11.00 53.69 -4.90
N TYR A 559 -9.67 53.62 -4.84
CA TYR A 559 -8.83 54.64 -4.21
C TYR A 559 -8.12 55.55 -5.20
N GLY A 560 -8.02 55.19 -6.48
CA GLY A 560 -7.20 55.91 -7.45
C GLY A 560 -7.59 57.38 -7.66
N ARG A 561 -8.87 57.75 -7.49
CA ARG A 561 -9.30 59.17 -7.54
C ARG A 561 -8.84 59.98 -6.32
N ALA A 562 -8.88 59.38 -5.14
CA ALA A 562 -8.43 60.04 -3.91
C ALA A 562 -6.91 60.23 -3.92
N VAL A 563 -6.17 59.20 -4.35
CA VAL A 563 -4.72 59.24 -4.51
C VAL A 563 -4.30 60.27 -5.57
N ALA A 564 -4.94 60.30 -6.74
CA ALA A 564 -4.62 61.26 -7.78
C ALA A 564 -4.87 62.72 -7.35
N LYS A 565 -5.93 62.99 -6.57
CA LYS A 565 -6.17 64.32 -6.01
C LYS A 565 -5.09 64.72 -5.00
N LYS A 566 -4.69 63.80 -4.12
CA LYS A 566 -3.65 64.06 -3.11
C LYS A 566 -2.28 64.26 -3.73
N LEU A 567 -1.92 63.48 -4.75
CA LEU A 567 -0.67 63.66 -5.50
C LEU A 567 -0.65 64.98 -6.27
N LYS A 568 -1.77 65.35 -6.90
CA LYS A 568 -1.88 66.66 -7.56
C LYS A 568 -1.73 67.81 -6.54
N PHE A 569 -2.38 67.72 -5.39
CA PHE A 569 -2.22 68.70 -4.31
C PHE A 569 -0.78 68.81 -3.81
N VAL A 570 -0.07 67.68 -3.63
CA VAL A 570 1.34 67.69 -3.23
C VAL A 570 2.23 68.29 -4.32
N ASN A 571 2.00 67.95 -5.59
CA ASN A 571 2.75 68.51 -6.71
C ASN A 571 2.51 70.01 -6.84
N ASP A 572 1.26 70.47 -6.71
CA ASP A 572 0.89 71.89 -6.69
C ASP A 572 1.54 72.62 -5.49
N LEU A 573 1.74 71.93 -4.34
CA LEU A 573 2.49 72.45 -3.19
C LEU A 573 3.99 72.58 -3.45
N LEU A 574 4.58 71.60 -4.13
CA LEU A 574 6.01 71.57 -4.46
C LEU A 574 6.37 72.55 -5.59
N ASP A 575 5.43 72.82 -6.50
CA ASP A 575 5.61 73.75 -7.63
C ASP A 575 5.23 75.21 -7.28
N SER A 576 4.74 75.48 -6.06
CA SER A 576 4.42 76.84 -5.63
C SER A 576 5.73 77.59 -5.29
N PRO A 577 6.06 78.72 -5.95
CA PRO A 577 7.24 79.51 -5.62
C PRO A 577 7.08 80.07 -4.20
N GLU A 578 8.17 80.02 -3.44
CA GLU A 578 8.28 80.47 -2.05
C GLU A 578 7.88 81.96 -1.94
N SER A 579 6.59 82.24 -1.71
CA SER A 579 6.12 83.59 -1.47
C SER A 579 6.14 83.86 0.02
N ASP A 580 7.13 84.66 0.40
CA ASP A 580 7.31 85.34 1.67
C ASP A 580 5.97 85.71 2.35
N LYS A 581 5.60 84.96 3.38
CA LYS A 581 4.61 85.39 4.38
C LYS A 581 5.12 85.02 5.76
N GLN A 582 5.27 86.07 6.57
CA GLN A 582 5.67 86.05 7.98
C GLN A 582 4.82 85.07 8.81
N PRO A 583 5.39 84.54 9.92
CA PRO A 583 4.75 83.52 10.72
C PRO A 583 3.64 84.14 11.60
N GLU A 584 2.38 83.89 11.24
CA GLU A 584 1.28 84.00 12.19
C GLU A 584 1.15 82.69 12.98
N GLU A 585 1.34 82.84 14.29
CA GLU A 585 0.93 82.02 15.42
C GLU A 585 0.51 80.55 15.18
N ALA A 586 1.32 79.65 15.74
CA ALA A 586 1.11 78.21 15.74
C ALA A 586 -0.21 77.80 16.43
N ALA A 587 -1.26 77.55 15.63
CA ALA A 587 -2.39 76.75 16.07
C ALA A 587 -1.96 75.27 16.11
N THR A 588 -1.80 74.76 17.32
CA THR A 588 -1.52 73.36 17.65
C THR A 588 -2.59 72.42 17.09
N ILE A 589 -2.19 71.48 16.23
CA ILE A 589 -3.02 70.33 15.83
C ILE A 589 -2.47 69.09 16.58
N PRO A 590 -3.24 68.41 17.44
CA PRO A 590 -2.75 67.26 18.20
C PRO A 590 -2.92 65.97 17.38
N ILE A 591 -1.84 65.41 16.82
CA ILE A 591 -1.91 64.10 16.12
C ILE A 591 -0.88 63.07 16.62
N PHE A 592 -0.01 63.39 17.59
CA PHE A 592 0.92 62.40 18.15
C PHE A 592 0.87 62.33 19.67
N SER A 593 -0.16 61.67 20.22
CA SER A 593 -0.17 61.22 21.62
C SER A 593 -0.98 59.94 21.83
N PHE A 594 -0.81 58.92 20.98
CA PHE A 594 -1.51 57.64 21.14
C PHE A 594 -0.62 56.40 21.32
N PHE A 595 0.70 56.55 21.52
CA PHE A 595 1.55 55.44 21.95
C PHE A 595 2.51 55.86 23.05
N SER A 596 1.97 55.96 24.27
CA SER A 596 2.71 55.81 25.52
C SER A 596 1.69 55.54 26.65
N SER A 597 1.89 54.43 27.38
CA SER A 597 1.11 53.89 28.50
C SER A 597 -0.11 52.99 28.16
N ARG A 598 0.14 51.68 28.03
CA ARG A 598 -0.03 50.69 29.11
C ARG A 598 0.45 49.31 28.67
#